data_AF-A0A2N1V731-F1
#
_entry.id   AF-A0A2N1V731-F1
#
_cell.length_a   1.000
_cell.length_b   1.000
_cell.length_c   1.000
_cell.angle_alpha   90.00
_cell.angle_beta   90.00
_cell.angle_gamma   90.00
#
_symmetry.space_group_name_H-M   'P 1'
#
loop_
_entity.id
_entity.type
_entity.pdbx_description
1 polymer ?
#
loop_
_entity_poly.entity_id
_entity_poly.type
_entity_poly.pdbx_seq_one_letter_code
_entity_poly.pdbx_strand_id
1 'polypeptide(L)'
;MTNIILKEYIDVLNSNEIVDSIYRRQISSNVEIAKDWRKKFSITDKIIVDKFSYKYFFIKDENGRYIGIVMDMGFDLYWYVLKEFRNKGYMSKALKESIIPYFFNKENRSSLTISIDRIHLKKECYKSSKNMALNLGFKLIKGNRKYFELMKSDFNFDNNKLSEQNSMVSNKRLNELREEVFYAHKILSKVSDELLMAYGDDSALAEISEYVKEYKDIIKEKYIIWNEE
;
A
#
# COMPACT_ATOMS: atom_id res chain seq x y z
N MET A 1 1.16 -15.28 0.49
CA MET A 1 0.47 -14.61 -0.64
C MET A 1 0.84 -15.33 -1.93
N THR A 2 -0.10 -15.58 -2.85
CA THR A 2 0.18 -16.30 -4.12
C THR A 2 0.05 -15.36 -5.33
N ASN A 3 0.67 -15.74 -6.46
CA ASN A 3 0.49 -15.06 -7.75
C ASN A 3 -0.98 -14.99 -8.19
N ILE A 4 -1.82 -15.93 -7.74
CA ILE A 4 -3.26 -15.96 -8.04
C ILE A 4 -3.93 -14.74 -7.41
N ILE A 5 -3.69 -14.51 -6.12
CA ILE A 5 -4.23 -13.37 -5.40
C ILE A 5 -3.81 -12.06 -6.07
N LEU A 6 -2.51 -11.90 -6.39
CA LEU A 6 -2.01 -10.69 -7.06
C LEU A 6 -2.63 -10.46 -8.45
N LYS A 7 -2.92 -11.53 -9.19
CA LYS A 7 -3.63 -11.44 -10.47
C LYS A 7 -5.08 -10.98 -10.27
N GLU A 8 -5.77 -11.46 -9.26
CA GLU A 8 -7.15 -11.02 -8.95
C GLU A 8 -7.21 -9.51 -8.67
N TYR A 9 -6.21 -8.93 -7.99
CA TYR A 9 -6.13 -7.47 -7.84
C TYR A 9 -6.08 -6.76 -9.20
N ILE A 10 -5.25 -7.25 -10.12
CA ILE A 10 -5.10 -6.66 -11.45
C ILE A 10 -6.41 -6.79 -12.24
N ASP A 11 -7.06 -7.96 -12.17
CA ASP A 11 -8.29 -8.24 -12.89
C ASP A 11 -9.43 -7.33 -12.40
N VAL A 12 -9.62 -7.21 -11.09
CA VAL A 12 -10.64 -6.34 -10.48
C VAL A 12 -10.42 -4.86 -10.84
N LEU A 13 -9.17 -4.39 -10.79
CA LEU A 13 -8.89 -2.99 -11.16
C LEU A 13 -9.09 -2.72 -12.65
N ASN A 14 -8.98 -3.74 -13.51
CA ASN A 14 -9.25 -3.64 -14.94
C ASN A 14 -10.74 -3.81 -15.30
N SER A 15 -11.56 -4.42 -14.44
CA SER A 15 -13.00 -4.58 -14.70
C SER A 15 -13.83 -3.32 -14.36
N ASN A 16 -13.19 -2.25 -13.87
CA ASN A 16 -13.83 -1.05 -13.35
C ASN A 16 -14.86 -1.34 -12.23
N GLU A 17 -14.75 -2.50 -11.58
CA GLU A 17 -15.52 -2.79 -10.38
C GLU A 17 -15.11 -1.83 -9.25
N ILE A 18 -16.11 -1.29 -8.55
CA ILE A 18 -15.87 -0.43 -7.40
C ILE A 18 -15.36 -1.31 -6.26
N VAL A 19 -14.13 -1.05 -5.80
CA VAL A 19 -13.54 -1.71 -4.65
C VAL A 19 -13.42 -0.72 -3.50
N ASP A 20 -14.38 -0.74 -2.58
CA ASP A 20 -14.45 0.18 -1.45
C ASP A 20 -13.29 0.06 -0.44
N SER A 21 -12.44 -0.97 -0.57
CA SER A 21 -11.32 -1.21 0.33
C SER A 21 -9.94 -0.82 -0.21
N ILE A 22 -9.81 -0.48 -1.50
CA ILE A 22 -8.52 -0.18 -2.14
C ILE A 22 -8.42 1.32 -2.45
N TYR A 23 -7.69 2.02 -1.60
CA TYR A 23 -7.43 3.45 -1.75
C TYR A 23 -6.14 3.68 -2.53
N ARG A 24 -6.23 4.36 -3.68
CA ARG A 24 -5.12 4.52 -4.64
C ARG A 24 -4.77 5.99 -4.82
N ARG A 25 -3.53 6.27 -5.22
CA ARG A 25 -3.09 7.56 -5.76
C ARG A 25 -1.92 7.39 -6.73
N GLN A 26 -1.74 8.32 -7.66
CA GLN A 26 -0.67 8.25 -8.64
C GLN A 26 0.67 8.61 -8.02
N ILE A 27 1.74 7.88 -8.38
CA ILE A 27 3.13 8.24 -8.01
C ILE A 27 4.02 8.49 -9.23
N SER A 28 3.61 8.02 -10.41
CA SER A 28 4.18 8.38 -11.71
C SER A 28 3.14 8.11 -12.81
N SER A 29 3.43 8.50 -14.05
CA SER A 29 2.48 8.35 -15.17
C SER A 29 1.99 6.91 -15.41
N ASN A 30 2.75 5.90 -14.98
CA ASN A 30 2.40 4.49 -15.15
C ASN A 30 2.37 3.70 -13.84
N VAL A 31 2.43 4.36 -12.68
CA VAL A 31 2.40 3.68 -11.37
C VAL A 31 1.46 4.39 -10.39
N GLU A 32 0.58 3.61 -9.77
CA GLU A 32 -0.24 4.03 -8.63
C GLU A 32 0.21 3.28 -7.38
N ILE A 33 0.27 3.97 -6.24
CA ILE A 33 0.36 3.33 -4.93
C ILE A 33 -1.04 3.10 -4.38
N ALA A 34 -1.22 2.01 -3.64
CA ALA A 34 -2.48 1.69 -2.99
C ALA A 34 -2.30 1.21 -1.56
N LYS A 35 -3.33 1.48 -0.73
CA LYS A 35 -3.56 0.84 0.56
C LYS A 35 -4.82 0.01 0.50
N ASP A 36 -4.75 -1.23 0.94
CA ASP A 36 -5.88 -2.15 0.91
C ASP A 36 -6.29 -2.67 2.29
N TRP A 37 -7.60 -2.61 2.57
CA TRP A 37 -8.27 -2.99 3.81
C TRP A 37 -9.38 -4.03 3.58
N ARG A 38 -9.18 -5.06 2.75
CA ARG A 38 -10.24 -6.04 2.39
C ARG A 38 -10.95 -6.70 3.55
N LYS A 39 -10.28 -6.87 4.69
CA LYS A 39 -10.95 -7.43 5.86
C LYS A 39 -11.79 -6.32 6.50
N LYS A 40 -13.10 -6.32 6.20
CA LYS A 40 -14.06 -5.53 6.94
C LYS A 40 -13.93 -5.88 8.42
N PHE A 41 -13.75 -4.87 9.25
CA PHE A 41 -13.70 -5.04 10.69
C PHE A 41 -15.06 -5.52 11.19
N SER A 42 -15.03 -6.47 12.12
CA SER A 42 -16.20 -6.94 12.85
C SER A 42 -15.98 -6.78 14.35
N ILE A 43 -17.05 -6.55 15.10
CA ILE A 43 -17.01 -6.56 16.57
C ILE A 43 -16.56 -7.92 17.13
N THR A 44 -16.67 -8.97 16.34
CA THR A 44 -16.23 -10.33 16.67
C THR A 44 -14.78 -10.61 16.25
N ASP A 45 -14.05 -9.62 15.73
CA ASP A 45 -12.65 -9.81 15.40
C ASP A 45 -11.85 -10.12 16.67
N LYS A 46 -10.94 -11.10 16.55
CA LYS A 46 -9.99 -11.41 17.63
C LYS A 46 -9.16 -10.16 17.93
N ILE A 47 -8.91 -9.90 19.22
CA ILE A 47 -8.01 -8.83 19.67
C ILE A 47 -6.58 -9.22 19.29
N ILE A 48 -6.17 -8.90 18.06
CA ILE A 48 -4.84 -9.12 17.52
C ILE A 48 -4.30 -7.76 17.08
N VAL A 49 -3.00 -7.53 17.31
CA VAL A 49 -2.32 -6.24 17.10
C VAL A 49 -1.99 -5.99 15.61
N ASP A 50 -2.16 -6.98 14.72
CA ASP A 50 -1.85 -6.86 13.29
C ASP A 50 -2.90 -6.03 12.53
N LYS A 51 -2.78 -4.71 12.64
CA LYS A 51 -3.70 -3.73 12.04
C LYS A 51 -3.00 -2.85 11.01
N PHE A 52 -2.58 -3.41 9.89
CA PHE A 52 -2.04 -2.61 8.80
C PHE A 52 -2.70 -2.94 7.48
N SER A 53 -3.06 -1.90 6.72
CA SER A 53 -3.37 -2.03 5.31
C SER A 53 -2.18 -2.63 4.57
N TYR A 54 -2.43 -3.51 3.61
CA TYR A 54 -1.38 -3.91 2.67
C TYR A 54 -1.08 -2.76 1.72
N LYS A 55 0.21 -2.55 1.44
CA LYS A 55 0.68 -1.55 0.48
C LYS A 55 1.04 -2.22 -0.83
N TYR A 56 0.46 -1.69 -1.90
CA TYR A 56 0.67 -2.16 -3.26
C TYR A 56 1.13 -1.02 -4.17
N PHE A 57 1.85 -1.36 -5.23
CA PHE A 57 2.15 -0.50 -6.35
C PHE A 57 1.61 -1.17 -7.60
N PHE A 58 0.64 -0.55 -8.24
CA PHE A 58 0.01 -1.02 -9.46
C PHE A 58 0.67 -0.37 -10.67
N ILE A 59 1.02 -1.19 -11.67
CA ILE A 59 1.73 -0.76 -12.87
C ILE A 59 0.79 -0.81 -14.06
N LYS A 60 0.71 0.29 -14.80
CA LYS A 60 -0.08 0.44 -16.02
C LYS A 60 0.79 0.32 -17.28
N ASP A 61 0.18 -0.14 -18.36
CA ASP A 61 0.73 -0.01 -19.72
C ASP A 61 0.42 1.39 -20.30
N GLU A 62 0.82 1.63 -21.54
CA GLU A 62 0.60 2.88 -22.26
C GLU A 62 -0.89 3.19 -22.50
N ASN A 63 -1.76 2.18 -22.45
CA ASN A 63 -3.21 2.33 -22.64
C ASN A 63 -3.94 2.51 -21.30
N GLY A 64 -3.21 2.61 -20.18
CA GLY A 64 -3.78 2.75 -18.85
C GLY A 64 -4.27 1.45 -18.22
N ARG A 65 -4.04 0.29 -18.85
CA ARG A 65 -4.44 -1.02 -18.33
C ARG A 65 -3.47 -1.47 -17.24
N TYR A 66 -3.97 -1.99 -16.13
CA TYR A 66 -3.14 -2.59 -15.09
C TYR A 66 -2.54 -3.91 -15.56
N ILE A 67 -1.22 -4.03 -15.48
CA ILE A 67 -0.46 -5.18 -16.03
C ILE A 67 0.50 -5.82 -15.03
N GLY A 68 0.79 -5.12 -13.94
CA GLY A 68 1.70 -5.61 -12.91
C GLY A 68 1.39 -5.01 -11.55
N ILE A 69 1.92 -5.65 -10.51
CA ILE A 69 1.75 -5.24 -9.13
C ILE A 69 3.00 -5.57 -8.32
N VAL A 70 3.37 -4.69 -7.39
CA VAL A 70 4.39 -4.91 -6.36
C VAL A 70 3.73 -4.76 -5.00
N MET A 71 3.90 -5.74 -4.13
CA MET A 71 3.42 -5.74 -2.75
C MET A 71 4.61 -5.49 -1.82
N ASP A 72 4.44 -4.54 -0.92
CA ASP A 72 5.36 -4.27 0.18
C ASP A 72 4.97 -5.11 1.39
N MET A 73 5.79 -6.11 1.73
CA MET A 73 5.60 -6.97 2.91
C MET A 73 6.36 -6.44 4.13
N GLY A 74 6.80 -5.18 4.10
CA GLY A 74 7.64 -4.56 5.13
C GLY A 74 9.11 -4.93 4.98
N PHE A 75 9.42 -6.23 5.05
CA PHE A 75 10.79 -6.76 4.97
C PHE A 75 11.16 -7.35 3.61
N ASP A 76 10.21 -7.49 2.70
CA ASP A 76 10.40 -8.14 1.40
C ASP A 76 9.46 -7.51 0.37
N LEU A 77 9.90 -7.39 -0.88
CA LEU A 77 9.04 -6.98 -1.99
C LEU A 77 8.66 -8.20 -2.81
N TYR A 78 7.36 -8.36 -3.05
CA TYR A 78 6.83 -9.41 -3.89
C TYR A 78 6.13 -8.82 -5.09
N TRP A 79 6.42 -9.29 -6.31
CA TRP A 79 5.84 -8.71 -7.51
C TRP A 79 5.31 -9.76 -8.49
N TYR A 80 4.36 -9.30 -9.31
CA TYR A 80 3.74 -10.10 -10.35
C TYR A 80 3.49 -9.25 -11.59
N VAL A 81 3.58 -9.90 -12.76
CA VAL A 81 3.25 -9.33 -14.07
C VAL A 81 2.42 -10.35 -14.85
N LEU A 82 1.34 -9.88 -15.48
CA LEU A 82 0.53 -10.65 -16.42
C LEU A 82 1.41 -11.26 -17.51
N LYS A 83 1.12 -12.51 -17.90
CA LYS A 83 2.03 -13.34 -18.72
C LYS A 83 2.36 -12.68 -20.07
N GLU A 84 1.37 -12.10 -20.69
CA GLU A 84 1.39 -11.42 -21.99
C GLU A 84 2.14 -10.06 -21.97
N PHE A 85 2.48 -9.54 -20.79
CA PHE A 85 3.26 -8.32 -20.59
C PHE A 85 4.68 -8.57 -20.06
N ARG A 86 5.07 -9.84 -19.87
CA ARG A 86 6.43 -10.20 -19.42
C ARG A 86 7.47 -9.93 -20.49
N ASN A 87 8.72 -9.70 -20.03
CA ASN A 87 9.88 -9.43 -20.87
C ASN A 87 9.79 -8.16 -21.75
N LYS A 88 8.79 -7.30 -21.54
CA LYS A 88 8.63 -6.01 -22.23
C LYS A 88 9.22 -4.82 -21.45
N GLY A 89 9.88 -5.07 -20.32
CA GLY A 89 10.54 -4.03 -19.52
C GLY A 89 9.65 -3.21 -18.58
N TYR A 90 8.32 -3.39 -18.59
CA TYR A 90 7.39 -2.64 -17.73
C TYR A 90 7.74 -2.67 -16.24
N MET A 91 7.93 -3.87 -15.67
CA MET A 91 8.23 -4.03 -14.24
C MET A 91 9.59 -3.41 -13.86
N SER A 92 10.64 -3.69 -14.65
CA SER A 92 11.96 -3.11 -14.38
C SER A 92 11.96 -1.58 -14.50
N LYS A 93 11.22 -1.04 -15.47
CA LYS A 93 11.07 0.40 -15.65
C LYS A 93 10.32 1.02 -14.47
N ALA A 94 9.18 0.46 -14.07
CA ALA A 94 8.41 0.93 -12.92
C ALA A 94 9.21 0.86 -11.61
N LEU A 95 9.95 -0.23 -11.39
CA LEU A 95 10.84 -0.38 -10.23
C LEU A 95 11.92 0.69 -10.20
N LYS A 96 12.65 0.87 -11.32
CA LYS A 96 13.76 1.81 -11.42
C LYS A 96 13.32 3.27 -11.38
N GLU A 97 12.26 3.62 -12.11
CA GLU A 97 11.88 5.01 -12.34
C GLU A 97 10.93 5.56 -11.26
N SER A 98 10.23 4.71 -10.50
CA SER A 98 9.18 5.18 -9.59
C SER A 98 9.13 4.45 -8.25
N ILE A 99 9.04 3.12 -8.22
CA ILE A 99 8.75 2.36 -6.99
C ILE A 99 9.94 2.37 -6.02
N ILE A 100 11.16 2.08 -6.48
CA ILE A 100 12.36 2.14 -5.63
C ILE A 100 12.66 3.57 -5.19
N PRO A 101 12.65 4.60 -6.08
CA PRO A 101 12.74 5.99 -5.67
C PRO A 101 11.71 6.37 -4.60
N TYR A 102 10.47 5.89 -4.70
CA TYR A 102 9.42 6.14 -3.72
C TYR A 102 9.84 5.62 -2.33
N PHE A 103 10.26 4.37 -2.23
CA PHE A 103 10.72 3.81 -0.95
C PHE A 103 11.88 4.59 -0.33
N PHE A 104 12.86 4.98 -1.14
CA PHE A 104 14.05 5.66 -0.64
C PHE A 104 13.82 7.14 -0.31
N ASN A 105 13.04 7.87 -1.10
CA ASN A 105 12.89 9.32 -0.95
C ASN A 105 11.62 9.73 -0.20
N LYS A 106 10.55 8.93 -0.27
CA LYS A 106 9.28 9.26 0.39
C LYS A 106 9.08 8.46 1.67
N GLU A 107 9.52 7.21 1.71
CA GLU A 107 9.47 6.39 2.93
C GLU A 107 10.77 6.39 3.74
N ASN A 108 11.81 7.07 3.26
CA ASN A 108 13.12 7.17 3.92
C ASN A 108 13.73 5.81 4.29
N ARG A 109 13.46 4.76 3.51
CA ARG A 109 14.13 3.47 3.71
C ARG A 109 15.61 3.59 3.38
N SER A 110 16.46 3.00 4.21
CA SER A 110 17.91 2.91 3.96
C SER A 110 18.26 1.76 3.02
N SER A 111 17.46 0.68 3.02
CA SER A 111 17.62 -0.46 2.12
C SER A 111 16.27 -1.11 1.77
N LEU A 112 16.32 -1.95 0.73
CA LEU A 112 15.22 -2.81 0.29
C LEU A 112 15.73 -4.23 0.17
N THR A 113 14.91 -5.19 0.58
CA THR A 113 15.21 -6.62 0.41
C THR A 113 14.18 -7.27 -0.51
N ILE A 114 14.66 -8.23 -1.31
CA ILE A 114 13.82 -9.12 -2.11
C ILE A 114 14.23 -10.57 -1.88
N SER A 115 13.27 -11.49 -1.96
CA SER A 115 13.53 -12.93 -1.88
C SER A 115 13.28 -13.63 -3.22
N ILE A 116 14.30 -14.34 -3.71
CA ILE A 116 14.25 -15.10 -4.97
C ILE A 116 14.66 -16.55 -4.68
N ASP A 117 13.65 -17.41 -4.54
CA ASP A 117 13.86 -18.79 -4.12
C ASP A 117 14.03 -19.74 -5.30
N ARG A 118 15.23 -20.32 -5.44
CA ARG A 118 15.53 -21.28 -6.51
C ARG A 118 14.75 -22.60 -6.39
N ILE A 119 14.32 -22.98 -5.18
CA ILE A 119 13.64 -24.26 -4.93
C ILE A 119 12.19 -24.19 -5.39
N HIS A 120 11.53 -23.05 -5.12
CA HIS A 120 10.10 -22.87 -5.38
C HIS A 120 9.81 -22.25 -6.75
N LEU A 121 10.82 -21.69 -7.44
CA LEU A 121 10.68 -21.12 -8.77
C LEU A 121 11.13 -22.09 -9.86
N LYS A 122 10.38 -22.12 -10.97
CA LYS A 122 10.87 -22.73 -12.21
C LYS A 122 12.19 -22.07 -12.61
N LYS A 123 13.12 -22.85 -13.16
CA LYS A 123 14.50 -22.43 -13.51
C LYS A 123 14.55 -21.12 -14.31
N GLU A 124 13.66 -20.97 -15.28
CA GLU A 124 13.54 -19.76 -16.11
C GLU A 124 13.07 -18.55 -15.29
N CYS A 125 12.04 -18.72 -14.47
CA CYS A 125 11.55 -17.66 -13.58
C CYS A 125 12.64 -17.21 -12.60
N TYR A 126 13.40 -18.16 -12.02
CA TYR A 126 14.54 -17.83 -11.17
C TYR A 126 15.58 -16.98 -11.90
N LYS A 127 15.97 -17.39 -13.13
CA LYS A 127 16.95 -16.64 -13.93
C LYS A 127 16.46 -15.23 -14.26
N SER A 128 15.21 -15.09 -14.68
CA SER A 128 14.61 -13.80 -15.00
C SER A 128 14.53 -12.88 -13.78
N SER A 129 14.04 -13.37 -12.64
CA SER A 129 13.97 -12.58 -11.39
C SER A 129 15.36 -12.18 -10.90
N LYS A 130 16.32 -13.11 -10.92
CA LYS A 130 17.71 -12.81 -10.52
C LYS A 130 18.34 -11.75 -11.41
N ASN A 131 18.19 -11.86 -12.73
CA ASN A 131 18.75 -10.87 -13.65
C ASN A 131 18.10 -9.48 -13.46
N MET A 132 16.78 -9.43 -13.24
CA MET A 132 16.07 -8.19 -12.94
C MET A 132 16.60 -7.54 -11.66
N ALA A 133 16.76 -8.33 -10.58
CA ALA A 133 17.31 -7.86 -9.32
C ALA A 133 18.70 -7.23 -9.50
N LEU A 134 19.61 -7.95 -10.16
CA LEU A 134 20.98 -7.47 -10.41
C LEU A 134 20.98 -6.19 -11.26
N ASN A 135 20.13 -6.12 -12.28
CA ASN A 135 20.01 -4.93 -13.14
C ASN A 135 19.44 -3.70 -12.41
N LEU A 136 18.67 -3.92 -11.34
CA LEU A 136 18.16 -2.87 -10.46
C LEU A 136 19.17 -2.47 -9.37
N GLY A 137 20.34 -3.14 -9.32
CA GLY A 137 21.41 -2.87 -8.35
C GLY A 137 21.35 -3.72 -7.08
N PHE A 138 20.39 -4.65 -6.96
CA PHE A 138 20.33 -5.54 -5.81
C PHE A 138 21.54 -6.49 -5.80
N LYS A 139 22.12 -6.71 -4.63
CA LYS A 139 23.27 -7.59 -4.39
C LYS A 139 22.85 -8.77 -3.54
N LEU A 140 23.37 -9.96 -3.82
CA LEU A 140 23.11 -11.14 -3.00
C LEU A 140 23.73 -10.93 -1.60
N ILE A 141 22.94 -11.13 -0.54
CA ILE A 141 23.44 -11.02 0.83
C ILE A 141 24.48 -12.13 1.08
N LYS A 142 25.66 -11.77 1.61
CA LYS A 142 26.74 -12.71 1.88
C LYS A 142 26.27 -13.83 2.81
N GLY A 143 26.56 -15.08 2.45
CA GLY A 143 26.11 -16.26 3.21
C GLY A 143 24.65 -16.65 2.98
N ASN A 144 23.90 -15.91 2.13
CA ASN A 144 22.54 -16.23 1.75
C ASN A 144 22.44 -16.69 0.29
N ARG A 145 21.43 -17.52 -0.03
CA ARG A 145 21.16 -18.02 -1.40
C ARG A 145 19.88 -17.48 -2.03
N LYS A 146 19.08 -16.75 -1.27
CA LYS A 146 17.70 -16.34 -1.60
C LYS A 146 17.50 -14.83 -1.52
N TYR A 147 18.08 -14.17 -0.52
CA TYR A 147 17.84 -12.75 -0.27
C TYR A 147 18.85 -11.86 -0.98
N PHE A 148 18.33 -10.83 -1.62
CA PHE A 148 19.10 -9.77 -2.23
C PHE A 148 18.73 -8.44 -1.58
N GLU A 149 19.72 -7.57 -1.41
CA GLU A 149 19.56 -6.26 -0.81
C GLU A 149 19.99 -5.16 -1.77
N LEU A 150 19.27 -4.05 -1.76
CA LEU A 150 19.64 -2.80 -2.41
C LEU A 150 19.71 -1.69 -1.36
N MET A 151 20.91 -1.12 -1.21
CA MET A 151 21.12 0.06 -0.35
C MET A 151 20.74 1.33 -1.10
N LYS A 152 20.17 2.33 -0.40
CA LYS A 152 19.88 3.66 -0.97
C LYS A 152 21.13 4.31 -1.55
N SER A 153 22.28 4.14 -0.90
CA SER A 153 23.58 4.67 -1.34
C SER A 153 24.06 4.10 -2.69
N ASP A 154 23.58 2.91 -3.04
CA ASP A 154 24.03 2.17 -4.22
C ASP A 154 23.08 2.33 -5.41
N PHE A 155 21.95 3.02 -5.19
CA PHE A 155 20.91 3.18 -6.19
C PHE A 155 21.15 4.42 -7.07
N ASN A 156 21.06 4.23 -8.39
CA ASN A 156 21.13 5.32 -9.35
C ASN A 156 19.76 6.02 -9.48
N PHE A 157 19.71 7.30 -9.12
CA PHE A 157 18.50 8.14 -9.15
C PHE A 157 18.31 8.94 -10.45
N ASP A 158 19.20 8.83 -11.45
CA ASP A 158 19.20 9.67 -12.66
C ASP A 158 17.90 9.57 -13.47
N ASN A 159 17.17 8.45 -13.32
CA ASN A 159 15.91 8.19 -14.02
C ASN A 159 14.68 8.27 -13.12
N ASN A 160 14.76 8.99 -12.00
CA ASN A 160 13.62 9.20 -11.11
C ASN A 160 12.52 10.00 -11.82
N LYS A 161 11.31 9.42 -11.89
CA LYS A 161 10.11 9.99 -12.51
C LYS A 161 8.94 10.07 -11.52
N LEU A 162 9.23 10.26 -10.24
CA LEU A 162 8.18 10.52 -9.26
C LEU A 162 7.45 11.82 -9.61
N SER A 163 6.14 11.69 -9.84
CA SER A 163 5.20 12.78 -10.07
C SER A 163 3.90 12.42 -9.36
N GLU A 164 3.94 12.56 -8.03
CA GLU A 164 2.82 12.18 -7.18
C GLU A 164 1.64 13.12 -7.39
N GLN A 165 0.45 12.53 -7.53
CA GLN A 165 -0.81 13.25 -7.54
C GLN A 165 -1.73 12.56 -6.56
N ASN A 166 -2.25 13.33 -5.61
CA ASN A 166 -3.19 12.80 -4.65
C ASN A 166 -4.56 12.59 -5.32
N SER A 167 -5.25 11.53 -4.92
CA SER A 167 -6.60 11.28 -5.41
C SER A 167 -7.60 12.20 -4.74
N MET A 168 -8.47 12.79 -5.55
CA MET A 168 -9.61 13.54 -5.03
C MET A 168 -10.62 12.59 -4.37
N VAL A 169 -11.17 13.02 -3.25
CA VAL A 169 -12.28 12.35 -2.58
C VAL A 169 -13.57 13.07 -2.97
N SER A 170 -14.59 12.36 -3.43
CA SER A 170 -15.87 13.00 -3.78
C SER A 170 -16.56 13.55 -2.53
N ASN A 171 -17.36 14.61 -2.68
CA ASN A 171 -18.18 15.15 -1.57
C ASN A 171 -19.06 14.08 -0.91
N LYS A 172 -19.60 13.15 -1.71
CA LYS A 172 -20.36 12.00 -1.21
C LYS A 172 -19.50 11.14 -0.29
N ARG A 173 -18.32 10.70 -0.77
CA ARG A 173 -17.41 9.87 0.03
C ARG A 173 -16.87 10.61 1.26
N LEU A 174 -16.67 11.91 1.16
CA LEU A 174 -16.26 12.75 2.29
C LEU A 174 -17.31 12.71 3.40
N ASN A 175 -18.59 12.84 3.07
CA ASN A 175 -19.67 12.73 4.04
C ASN A 175 -19.73 11.33 4.67
N GLU A 176 -19.59 10.27 3.87
CA GLU A 176 -19.52 8.89 4.38
C GLU A 176 -18.36 8.72 5.38
N LEU A 177 -17.17 9.26 5.09
CA LEU A 177 -16.03 9.22 6.02
C LEU A 177 -16.33 9.95 7.35
N ARG A 178 -17.06 11.07 7.30
CA ARG A 178 -17.46 11.82 8.50
C ARG A 178 -18.47 11.02 9.33
N GLU A 179 -19.40 10.36 8.67
CA GLU A 179 -20.37 9.46 9.32
C GLU A 179 -19.66 8.25 9.96
N GLU A 180 -18.68 7.65 9.27
CA GLU A 180 -17.85 6.55 9.80
C GLU A 180 -17.09 6.97 11.08
N VAL A 181 -16.45 8.15 11.09
CA VAL A 181 -15.75 8.69 12.27
C VAL A 181 -16.71 8.97 13.42
N PHE A 182 -17.87 9.57 13.13
CA PHE A 182 -18.85 9.87 14.17
C PHE A 182 -19.48 8.60 14.75
N TYR A 183 -19.64 7.56 13.94
CA TYR A 183 -20.06 6.24 14.42
C TYR A 183 -19.02 5.63 15.35
N ALA A 184 -17.72 5.73 15.03
CA ALA A 184 -16.64 5.28 15.92
C ALA A 184 -16.67 6.00 17.28
N HIS A 185 -16.86 7.33 17.30
CA HIS A 185 -17.07 8.09 18.54
C HIS A 185 -18.22 7.52 19.38
N LYS A 186 -19.40 7.25 18.78
CA LYS A 186 -20.54 6.68 19.51
C LYS A 186 -20.22 5.32 20.14
N ILE A 187 -19.46 4.47 19.44
CA ILE A 187 -19.00 3.19 19.99
C ILE A 187 -18.09 3.43 21.21
N LEU A 188 -17.11 4.33 21.09
CA LEU A 188 -16.18 4.63 22.18
C LEU A 188 -16.90 5.19 23.41
N SER A 189 -17.81 6.15 23.22
CA SER A 189 -18.60 6.71 24.32
C SER A 189 -19.44 5.66 25.03
N LYS A 190 -20.08 4.74 24.29
CA LYS A 190 -20.85 3.65 24.89
C LYS A 190 -19.96 2.75 25.79
N VAL A 191 -18.75 2.43 25.34
CA VAL A 191 -17.81 1.64 26.15
C VAL A 191 -17.31 2.46 27.35
N SER A 192 -17.10 3.76 27.18
CA SER A 192 -16.73 4.69 28.26
C SER A 192 -17.75 4.68 29.38
N ASP A 193 -19.05 4.84 29.05
CA ASP A 193 -20.14 4.82 30.03
C ASP A 193 -20.18 3.49 30.80
N GLU A 194 -19.94 2.36 30.13
CA GLU A 194 -19.90 1.05 30.77
C GLU A 194 -18.72 0.93 31.74
N LEU A 195 -17.54 1.42 31.37
CA LEU A 195 -16.37 1.44 32.26
C LEU A 195 -16.58 2.36 33.46
N LEU A 196 -17.15 3.54 33.24
CA LEU A 196 -17.47 4.49 34.31
C LEU A 196 -18.42 3.86 35.32
N MET A 197 -19.47 3.19 34.86
CA MET A 197 -20.43 2.53 35.74
C MET A 197 -19.85 1.32 36.46
N ALA A 198 -18.97 0.56 35.81
CA ALA A 198 -18.38 -0.65 36.37
C ALA A 198 -17.22 -0.38 37.34
N TYR A 199 -16.41 0.64 37.06
CA TYR A 199 -15.12 0.87 37.73
C TYR A 199 -14.95 2.29 38.30
N GLY A 200 -15.87 3.21 38.02
CA GLY A 200 -15.80 4.60 38.50
C GLY A 200 -14.76 5.47 37.78
N ASP A 201 -14.11 4.95 36.74
CA ASP A 201 -13.10 5.66 35.95
C ASP A 201 -13.14 5.22 34.49
N ASP A 202 -13.40 6.18 33.60
CA ASP A 202 -13.37 6.05 32.14
C ASP A 202 -12.55 7.18 31.49
N SER A 203 -11.84 7.98 32.29
CA SER A 203 -11.31 9.29 31.90
C SER A 203 -10.48 9.25 30.61
N ALA A 204 -9.58 8.27 30.47
CA ALA A 204 -8.76 8.10 29.27
C ALA A 204 -9.57 7.75 28.01
N LEU A 205 -10.62 6.94 28.14
CA LEU A 205 -11.44 6.55 27.00
C LEU A 205 -12.41 7.67 26.60
N ALA A 206 -12.95 8.40 27.57
CA ALA A 206 -13.78 9.57 27.35
C ALA A 206 -13.03 10.66 26.57
N GLU A 207 -11.78 10.95 26.96
CA GLU A 207 -10.92 11.92 26.26
C GLU A 207 -10.68 11.50 24.80
N ILE A 208 -10.34 10.23 24.56
CA ILE A 208 -10.17 9.70 23.19
C ILE A 208 -11.47 9.82 22.39
N SER A 209 -12.61 9.52 23.00
CA SER A 209 -13.91 9.61 22.32
C SER A 209 -14.22 11.02 21.84
N GLU A 210 -13.98 12.03 22.68
CA GLU A 210 -14.17 13.44 22.29
C GLU A 210 -13.17 13.86 21.20
N TYR A 211 -11.91 13.42 21.29
CA TYR A 211 -10.94 13.68 20.23
C TYR A 211 -11.39 13.09 18.88
N VAL A 212 -11.89 11.84 18.85
CA VAL A 212 -12.42 11.20 17.63
C VAL A 212 -13.60 11.95 17.05
N LYS A 213 -14.49 12.49 17.89
CA LYS A 213 -15.64 13.31 17.45
C LYS A 213 -15.20 14.57 16.71
N GLU A 214 -14.13 15.22 17.13
CA GLU A 214 -13.59 16.43 16.48
C GLU A 214 -13.02 16.14 15.08
N TYR A 215 -12.48 14.93 14.85
CA TYR A 215 -11.92 14.56 13.54
C TYR A 215 -12.90 14.61 12.38
N LYS A 216 -14.21 14.49 12.65
CA LYS A 216 -15.24 14.61 11.60
C LYS A 216 -15.20 15.99 10.93
N ASP A 217 -14.78 17.02 11.65
CA ASP A 217 -14.74 18.39 11.16
C ASP A 217 -13.36 18.70 10.55
N ILE A 218 -12.28 18.15 11.11
CA ILE A 218 -10.94 18.17 10.50
C ILE A 218 -10.95 17.54 9.09
N ILE A 219 -11.70 16.44 8.90
CA ILE A 219 -11.86 15.82 7.56
C ILE A 219 -12.44 16.82 6.55
N LYS A 220 -13.41 17.64 6.97
CA LYS A 220 -14.03 18.65 6.12
C LYS A 220 -13.07 19.80 5.82
N GLU A 221 -12.32 20.27 6.82
CA GLU A 221 -11.32 21.34 6.65
C GLU A 221 -10.22 20.95 5.67
N LYS A 222 -9.68 19.73 5.80
CA LYS A 222 -8.67 19.21 4.86
C LYS A 222 -9.19 19.16 3.43
N TYR A 223 -10.47 18.87 3.22
CA TYR A 223 -11.06 18.89 1.89
C TYR A 223 -11.15 20.31 1.32
N ILE A 224 -11.52 21.31 2.12
CA ILE A 224 -11.64 22.71 1.66
C ILE A 224 -10.29 23.26 1.21
N ILE A 225 -9.26 23.13 2.06
CA ILE A 225 -7.90 23.60 1.78
C ILE A 225 -7.37 23.01 0.46
N TRP A 226 -7.70 21.75 0.19
CA TRP A 226 -7.21 21.03 -0.99
C TRP A 226 -7.95 21.34 -2.30
N ASN A 227 -9.11 21.99 -2.26
CA ASN A 227 -9.84 22.40 -3.47
C ASN A 227 -9.69 23.90 -3.76
N GLU A 228 -8.98 24.65 -2.92
CA GLU A 228 -8.67 26.07 -3.12
C GLU A 228 -7.24 26.32 -3.64
N GLU A 229 -6.39 25.28 -3.68
CA GLU A 229 -5.04 25.25 -4.29
C GLU A 229 -5.05 24.65 -5.70
#